data_AF-A0A3D4ACT2-F1
#
_entry.id   AF-A0A3D4ACT2-F1
#
_cell.length_a   1.000
_cell.length_b   1.000
_cell.length_c   1.000
_cell.angle_alpha   90.00
_cell.angle_beta   90.00
_cell.angle_gamma   90.00
#
_symmetry.space_group_name_H-M   'P 1'
#
loop_
_entity.id
_entity.type
_entity.pdbx_description
1 polymer ?
#
loop_
_entity_poly.entity_id
_entity_poly.type
_entity_poly.pdbx_seq_one_letter_code
_entity_poly.pdbx_strand_id
1 'polypeptide(L)'
;MYFSRVNFLTLKKLVFFSCLIFLCAQHLFAQQDNDLVQFAGVVVNADSSRVLPLVSIRIKGTKKGTYSDASGFFSFVARKSDTIIFSSIGMKMAEFVLPHNIDVTKYSIIQALVEDTIYLPETVIRPWPTQEEFNYYFVKANIPDEYFTRASNNLRNKTLQNMSAGMTMDAGEATGYAQQAQAYQYYYQGQLPPQRLFDPIAWSQFFNAWKKGDLKKK
;
A
#
# COMPACT_ATOMS: atom_id res chain seq x y z
N MET A 1 78.71 -8.47 29.93
CA MET A 1 77.49 -8.20 30.72
C MET A 1 77.11 -6.73 30.51
N TYR A 2 76.43 -6.40 29.39
CA TYR A 2 76.09 -5.01 29.06
C TYR A 2 74.75 -4.65 29.69
N PHE A 3 74.79 -4.07 30.89
CA PHE A 3 73.63 -3.40 31.47
C PHE A 3 73.39 -2.10 30.71
N SER A 4 72.44 -2.15 29.77
CA SER A 4 71.97 -0.96 29.05
C SER A 4 71.47 0.07 30.08
N ARG A 5 72.12 1.23 30.13
CA ARG A 5 71.63 2.40 30.88
C ARG A 5 70.34 2.86 30.21
N VAL A 6 69.21 2.44 30.75
CA VAL A 6 67.90 2.94 30.33
C VAL A 6 67.87 4.43 30.66
N ASN A 7 67.88 5.28 29.63
CA ASN A 7 67.83 6.71 29.80
C ASN A 7 66.53 7.09 30.56
N PHE A 8 66.65 7.97 31.55
CA PHE A 8 65.50 8.41 32.36
C PHE A 8 64.33 8.95 31.50
N LEU A 9 64.64 9.52 30.34
CA LEU A 9 63.65 9.95 29.34
C LEU A 9 62.89 8.78 28.69
N THR A 10 63.53 7.66 28.41
CA THR A 10 62.87 6.49 27.79
C THR A 10 61.96 5.79 28.80
N LEU A 11 62.34 5.78 30.09
CA LEU A 11 61.50 5.25 31.17
C LEU A 11 60.20 6.07 31.33
N LYS A 12 60.29 7.41 31.31
CA LYS A 12 59.12 8.30 31.38
C LYS A 12 58.15 8.10 30.20
N LYS A 13 58.68 7.93 28.99
CA LYS A 13 57.87 7.65 27.79
C LYS A 13 57.14 6.31 27.90
N LEU A 14 57.80 5.29 28.45
CA LEU A 14 57.23 3.95 28.62
C LEU A 14 56.13 3.93 29.68
N VAL A 15 56.31 4.66 30.79
CA VAL A 15 55.27 4.85 31.82
C VAL A 15 54.07 5.63 31.27
N PHE A 16 54.31 6.69 30.49
CA PHE A 16 53.23 7.47 29.87
C PHE A 16 52.44 6.63 28.86
N PHE A 17 53.12 5.81 28.04
CA PHE A 17 52.48 4.92 27.09
C PHE A 17 51.67 3.80 27.78
N SER A 18 52.19 3.24 28.87
CA SER A 18 51.48 2.28 29.72
C SER A 18 50.22 2.89 30.36
N CYS A 19 50.30 4.13 30.83
CA CYS A 19 49.17 4.84 31.42
C CYS A 19 48.09 5.16 30.36
N LEU A 20 48.49 5.52 29.14
CA LEU A 20 47.59 5.74 28.02
C LEU A 20 46.82 4.47 27.61
N ILE A 21 47.51 3.32 27.60
CA ILE A 21 46.89 2.01 27.33
C ILE A 21 45.90 1.64 28.44
N PHE A 22 46.25 1.89 29.70
CA PHE A 22 45.36 1.62 30.82
C PHE A 22 44.10 2.50 30.78
N LEU A 23 44.22 3.78 30.40
CA LEU A 23 43.08 4.68 30.23
C LEU A 23 42.15 4.23 29.09
N CYS A 24 42.72 3.75 27.98
CA CYS A 24 41.95 3.27 26.83
C CYS A 24 41.21 1.95 27.13
N ALA A 25 41.80 1.09 27.97
CA ALA A 25 41.18 -0.16 28.39
C ALA A 25 39.92 0.03 29.26
N GLN A 26 39.75 1.18 29.91
CA GLN A 26 38.55 1.47 30.72
C GLN A 26 37.29 1.74 29.88
N HIS A 27 37.43 2.01 28.58
CA HIS A 27 36.29 2.26 27.69
C HIS A 27 35.69 0.99 27.04
N LEU A 28 36.21 -0.21 27.33
CA LEU A 28 35.71 -1.46 26.72
C LEU A 28 34.39 -1.99 27.31
N PHE A 29 33.83 -1.39 28.37
CA PHE A 29 32.63 -1.91 29.06
C PHE A 29 31.29 -1.29 28.60
N ALA A 30 31.23 -0.60 27.45
CA ALA A 30 30.09 0.26 27.08
C ALA A 30 29.09 -0.31 26.05
N GLN A 31 28.71 -1.60 26.11
CA GLN A 31 27.64 -2.15 25.25
C GLN A 31 26.68 -3.08 26.00
N GLN A 32 26.16 -2.64 27.15
CA GLN A 32 24.99 -3.28 27.75
C GLN A 32 23.74 -2.65 27.14
N ASP A 33 23.25 -3.23 26.04
CA ASP A 33 21.99 -2.84 25.38
C ASP A 33 20.82 -3.17 26.34
N ASN A 34 20.57 -2.29 27.31
CA ASN A 34 19.58 -2.42 28.40
C ASN A 34 18.12 -2.49 27.91
N ASP A 35 17.91 -2.41 26.60
CA ASP A 35 16.60 -2.49 25.95
C ASP A 35 16.23 -3.90 25.52
N LEU A 36 17.17 -4.85 25.56
CA LEU A 36 16.91 -6.25 25.21
C LEU A 36 16.39 -7.05 26.42
N VAL A 37 15.31 -7.78 26.20
CA VAL A 37 14.68 -8.66 27.19
C VAL A 37 14.51 -10.04 26.57
N GLN A 38 14.84 -11.08 27.34
CA GLN A 38 14.49 -12.45 26.99
C GLN A 38 13.00 -12.66 27.29
N PHE A 39 12.20 -12.75 26.24
CA PHE A 39 10.77 -12.98 26.33
C PHE A 39 10.48 -14.48 26.17
N ALA A 40 9.83 -15.06 27.16
CA ALA A 40 9.49 -16.48 27.20
C ALA A 40 8.03 -16.68 27.62
N GLY A 41 7.52 -17.89 27.45
CA GLY A 41 6.17 -18.19 27.88
C GLY A 41 5.64 -19.50 27.36
N VAL A 42 4.36 -19.74 27.65
CA VAL A 42 3.62 -20.90 27.14
C VAL A 42 2.35 -20.39 26.46
N VAL A 43 2.04 -20.92 25.28
CA VAL A 43 0.80 -20.62 24.57
C VAL A 43 -0.24 -21.69 24.86
N VAL A 44 -1.45 -21.27 25.24
CA VAL A 44 -2.58 -22.14 25.58
C VAL A 44 -3.83 -21.69 24.82
N ASN A 45 -4.77 -22.62 24.62
CA ASN A 45 -6.11 -22.31 24.14
C ASN A 45 -6.94 -21.75 25.32
N ALA A 46 -7.62 -20.62 25.10
CA ALA A 46 -8.43 -19.94 26.11
C ALA A 46 -9.61 -20.78 26.63
N ASP A 47 -10.23 -21.58 25.75
CA ASP A 47 -11.43 -22.34 26.05
C ASP A 47 -11.09 -23.70 26.67
N SER A 48 -10.16 -24.42 26.04
CA SER A 48 -9.81 -25.79 26.47
C SER A 48 -8.64 -25.85 27.47
N SER A 49 -7.94 -24.74 27.71
CA SER A 49 -6.70 -24.68 28.51
C SER A 49 -5.61 -25.65 28.05
N ARG A 50 -5.72 -26.19 26.83
CA ARG A 50 -4.71 -27.09 26.24
C ARG A 50 -3.55 -26.27 25.69
N VAL A 51 -2.34 -26.80 25.80
CA VAL A 51 -1.15 -26.19 25.20
C VAL A 51 -1.26 -26.21 23.68
N LEU A 52 -0.83 -25.11 23.05
CA LEU A 52 -0.83 -24.96 21.60
C LEU A 52 0.61 -25.08 21.05
N PRO A 53 0.94 -26.19 20.39
CA PRO A 53 2.25 -26.35 19.74
C PRO A 53 2.30 -25.59 18.42
N LEU A 54 3.52 -25.32 17.92
CA LEU A 54 3.79 -24.74 16.60
C LEU A 54 3.11 -23.38 16.33
N VAL A 55 2.85 -22.60 17.38
CA VAL A 55 2.32 -21.24 17.27
C VAL A 55 3.42 -20.34 16.73
N SER A 56 3.11 -19.54 15.69
CA SER A 56 4.05 -18.56 15.15
C SER A 56 4.04 -17.30 16.01
N ILE A 57 5.23 -16.90 16.46
CA ILE A 57 5.43 -15.79 17.39
C ILE A 57 6.44 -14.84 16.75
N ARG A 58 6.05 -13.60 16.46
CA ARG A 58 6.92 -12.65 15.75
C ARG A 58 6.78 -11.23 16.26
N ILE A 59 7.83 -10.43 16.12
CA ILE A 59 7.76 -8.99 16.38
C ILE A 59 7.16 -8.29 15.16
N LYS A 60 6.12 -7.49 15.38
CA LYS A 60 5.40 -6.72 14.35
C LYS A 60 6.38 -5.85 13.56
N GLY A 61 6.31 -5.95 12.23
CA GLY A 61 7.16 -5.17 11.33
C GLY A 61 8.60 -5.69 11.16
N THR A 62 8.99 -6.79 11.82
CA THR A 62 10.33 -7.37 11.66
C THR A 62 10.27 -8.83 11.17
N LYS A 63 11.42 -9.35 10.74
CA LYS A 63 11.59 -10.78 10.42
C LYS A 63 11.99 -11.62 11.64
N LYS A 64 12.05 -11.02 12.83
CA LYS A 64 12.43 -11.72 14.07
C LYS A 64 11.22 -12.40 14.67
N GLY A 65 11.36 -13.68 14.96
CA GLY A 65 10.31 -14.51 15.55
C GLY A 65 10.81 -15.91 15.86
N THR A 66 9.95 -16.69 16.50
CA THR A 66 10.18 -18.09 16.84
C THR A 66 8.85 -18.86 16.74
N TYR A 67 8.91 -20.16 16.96
CA TYR A 67 7.73 -21.02 17.08
C TYR A 67 7.66 -21.63 18.49
N SER A 68 6.45 -21.94 18.96
CA SER A 68 6.30 -22.74 20.18
C SER A 68 6.63 -24.22 19.95
N ASP A 69 7.22 -24.85 20.96
CA ASP A 69 7.55 -26.28 20.96
C ASP A 69 6.29 -27.15 21.22
N ALA A 70 6.44 -28.48 21.27
CA ALA A 70 5.37 -29.44 21.52
C ALA A 70 4.60 -29.20 22.85
N SER A 71 5.27 -28.59 23.83
CA SER A 71 4.68 -28.19 25.12
C SER A 71 4.01 -26.81 25.09
N GLY A 72 3.99 -26.12 23.94
CA GLY A 72 3.54 -24.74 23.81
C GLY A 72 4.54 -23.70 24.33
N PHE A 73 5.72 -24.14 24.81
CA PHE A 73 6.76 -23.25 25.31
C PHE A 73 7.48 -22.49 24.18
N PHE A 74 7.83 -21.23 24.42
CA PHE A 74 8.65 -20.42 23.53
C PHE A 74 9.64 -19.54 24.30
N SER A 75 10.73 -19.15 23.64
CA SER A 75 11.68 -18.15 24.15
C SER A 75 12.39 -17.46 22.99
N PHE A 76 12.43 -16.14 22.99
CA PHE A 76 13.24 -15.34 22.06
C PHE A 76 13.60 -13.96 22.64
N VAL A 77 14.52 -13.24 21.99
CA VAL A 77 14.93 -11.90 22.44
C VAL A 77 14.08 -10.84 21.75
N ALA A 78 13.45 -9.98 22.54
CA ALA A 78 12.65 -8.83 22.09
C ALA A 78 13.17 -7.54 22.72
N ARG A 79 12.80 -6.39 22.17
CA ARG A 79 13.08 -5.08 22.76
C ARG A 79 11.89 -4.62 23.59
N LYS A 80 12.18 -3.82 24.62
CA LYS A 80 11.15 -3.09 25.37
C LYS A 80 10.25 -2.29 24.41
N SER A 81 8.94 -2.33 24.62
CA SER A 81 7.91 -1.70 23.75
C SER A 81 7.68 -2.37 22.39
N ASP A 82 8.32 -3.51 22.09
CA ASP A 82 7.98 -4.29 20.89
C ASP A 82 6.56 -4.86 20.98
N THR A 83 5.86 -4.90 19.84
CA THR A 83 4.58 -5.61 19.71
C THR A 83 4.82 -7.00 19.16
N ILE A 84 4.39 -8.01 19.89
CA ILE A 84 4.54 -9.42 19.58
C ILE A 84 3.21 -9.95 19.08
N ILE A 85 3.23 -10.59 17.91
CA ILE A 85 2.06 -11.19 17.26
C ILE A 85 2.13 -12.69 17.44
N PHE A 86 1.05 -13.26 17.96
CA PHE A 86 0.82 -14.69 18.05
C PHE A 86 -0.22 -15.09 17.00
N SER A 87 0.12 -16.07 16.18
CA SER A 87 -0.79 -16.60 15.16
C SER A 87 -0.66 -18.11 15.06
N SER A 88 -1.81 -18.78 14.98
CA SER A 88 -1.91 -20.22 14.73
C SER A 88 -3.11 -20.47 13.82
N ILE A 89 -3.09 -21.58 13.10
CA ILE A 89 -4.20 -21.97 12.21
C ILE A 89 -5.43 -22.26 13.06
N GLY A 90 -6.57 -21.67 12.68
CA GLY A 90 -7.85 -21.83 13.41
C GLY A 90 -7.95 -21.00 14.69
N MET A 91 -6.96 -20.15 15.00
CA MET A 91 -6.97 -19.28 16.17
C MET A 91 -6.96 -17.81 15.74
N LYS A 92 -7.63 -16.96 16.52
CA LYS A 92 -7.63 -15.51 16.31
C LYS A 92 -6.24 -14.97 16.63
N MET A 93 -5.72 -14.10 15.76
CA MET A 93 -4.43 -13.43 16.01
C MET A 93 -4.51 -12.58 17.29
N ALA A 94 -3.52 -12.74 18.15
CA ALA A 94 -3.37 -11.95 19.37
C ALA A 94 -2.11 -11.08 19.29
N GLU A 95 -2.22 -9.84 19.77
CA GLU A 95 -1.09 -8.91 19.89
C GLU A 95 -0.79 -8.67 21.37
N PHE A 96 0.50 -8.71 21.73
CA PHE A 96 0.99 -8.39 23.07
C PHE A 96 2.07 -7.33 22.98
N VAL A 97 1.93 -6.23 23.73
CA VAL A 97 2.94 -5.17 23.78
C VAL A 97 3.82 -5.39 25.00
N LEU A 98 5.12 -5.53 24.79
CA LEU A 98 6.07 -5.70 25.88
C LEU A 98 6.20 -4.40 26.69
N PRO A 99 5.97 -4.39 28.01
CA PRO A 99 6.08 -3.17 28.82
C PRO A 99 7.46 -2.51 28.75
N HIS A 100 7.51 -1.19 28.90
CA HIS A 100 8.78 -0.43 28.89
C HIS A 100 9.52 -0.52 30.24
N ASN A 101 8.79 -0.62 31.35
CA ASN A 101 9.30 -0.58 32.72
C ASN A 101 9.79 -1.96 33.23
N ILE A 102 10.44 -2.73 32.38
CA ILE A 102 10.97 -4.05 32.75
C ILE A 102 12.41 -3.87 33.26
N ASP A 103 12.58 -4.00 34.57
CA ASP A 103 13.90 -4.01 35.23
C ASP A 103 14.58 -5.40 35.15
N VAL A 104 13.81 -6.43 34.81
CA VAL A 104 14.27 -7.81 34.72
C VAL A 104 14.76 -8.19 33.31
N THR A 105 15.85 -8.93 33.24
CA THR A 105 16.41 -9.44 31.97
C THR A 105 15.49 -10.48 31.30
N LYS A 106 14.57 -11.08 32.06
CA LYS A 106 13.65 -12.13 31.61
C LYS A 106 12.20 -11.76 31.91
N TYR A 107 11.34 -11.89 30.91
CA TYR A 107 9.90 -11.65 31.04
C TYR A 107 9.14 -12.88 30.54
N SER A 108 8.28 -13.45 31.39
CA SER A 108 7.56 -14.69 31.10
C SER A 108 6.05 -14.47 31.16
N ILE A 109 5.31 -15.00 30.18
CA ILE A 109 3.84 -14.94 30.14
C ILE A 109 3.19 -16.28 29.83
N ILE A 110 1.90 -16.40 30.18
CA ILE A 110 1.01 -17.41 29.62
C ILE A 110 0.10 -16.69 28.63
N GLN A 111 0.24 -17.01 27.34
CA GLN A 111 -0.57 -16.40 26.29
C GLN A 111 -1.75 -17.32 25.96
N ALA A 112 -2.96 -16.86 26.22
CA ALA A 112 -4.17 -17.56 25.80
C ALA A 112 -4.60 -17.08 24.39
N LEU A 113 -4.88 -18.01 23.49
CA LEU A 113 -5.46 -17.74 22.16
C LEU A 113 -6.90 -18.23 22.11
N VAL A 114 -7.75 -17.47 21.43
CA VAL A 114 -9.18 -17.78 21.23
C VAL A 114 -9.37 -18.40 19.85
N GLU A 115 -10.25 -19.38 19.72
CA GLU A 115 -10.57 -20.01 18.43
C GLU A 115 -11.18 -18.99 17.46
N ASP A 116 -10.76 -19.02 16.20
CA ASP A 116 -11.32 -18.18 15.15
C ASP A 116 -12.47 -18.92 14.45
N THR A 117 -13.69 -18.69 14.91
CA THR A 117 -14.89 -19.20 14.26
C THR A 117 -15.19 -18.36 13.02
N ILE A 118 -14.50 -18.64 11.92
CA ILE A 118 -14.83 -18.03 10.63
C ILE A 118 -16.12 -18.68 10.12
N TYR A 119 -17.23 -17.94 10.19
CA TYR A 119 -18.47 -18.31 9.51
C TYR A 119 -18.26 -18.11 8.00
N LEU A 120 -17.90 -19.19 7.30
CA LEU A 120 -17.93 -19.18 5.84
C LEU A 120 -19.39 -19.10 5.39
N PRO A 121 -19.76 -18.16 4.51
CA PRO A 121 -21.11 -18.13 3.96
C PRO A 121 -21.35 -19.42 3.17
N GLU A 122 -22.55 -20.00 3.32
CA GLU A 122 -22.97 -21.15 2.55
C GLU A 122 -22.90 -20.80 1.06
N THR A 123 -22.06 -21.53 0.31
CA THR A 123 -21.98 -21.40 -1.14
C THR A 123 -22.77 -22.53 -1.78
N VAL A 124 -23.89 -22.20 -2.42
CA VAL A 124 -24.69 -23.18 -3.16
C VAL A 124 -24.08 -23.33 -4.54
N ILE A 125 -23.29 -24.38 -4.73
CA ILE A 125 -22.76 -24.75 -6.06
C ILE A 125 -23.93 -25.29 -6.88
N ARG A 126 -24.31 -24.55 -7.94
CA ARG A 126 -25.34 -24.98 -8.89
C ARG A 126 -24.70 -25.57 -10.14
N PRO A 127 -25.30 -26.61 -10.75
CA PRO A 127 -24.87 -27.07 -12.07
C PRO A 127 -25.11 -25.97 -13.13
N TRP A 128 -24.45 -26.11 -14.28
CA TRP A 128 -24.71 -25.24 -15.42
C TRP A 128 -26.17 -25.37 -15.88
N PRO A 129 -26.89 -24.27 -16.14
CA PRO A 129 -28.26 -24.33 -16.67
C PRO A 129 -28.30 -24.99 -18.04
N THR A 130 -29.37 -25.73 -18.31
CA THR A 130 -29.70 -26.16 -19.67
C THR A 130 -30.00 -24.95 -20.56
N GLN A 131 -29.96 -25.12 -21.89
CA GLN A 131 -30.22 -24.02 -22.82
C GLN A 131 -31.61 -23.38 -22.61
N GLU A 132 -32.63 -24.19 -22.34
CA GLU A 132 -34.00 -23.74 -22.10
C GLU A 132 -34.10 -22.91 -20.81
N GLU A 133 -33.49 -23.40 -19.73
CA GLU A 133 -33.43 -22.69 -18.45
C GLU A 133 -32.65 -21.38 -18.57
N PHE A 134 -31.52 -21.40 -19.28
CA PHE A 134 -30.73 -20.19 -19.52
C PHE A 134 -31.58 -19.13 -20.22
N ASN A 135 -32.28 -19.49 -21.30
CA ASN A 135 -33.16 -18.57 -22.02
C ASN A 135 -34.25 -17.99 -21.10
N TYR A 136 -34.87 -18.83 -20.28
CA TYR A 136 -35.87 -18.40 -19.30
C TYR A 136 -35.30 -17.40 -18.28
N TYR A 137 -34.15 -17.72 -17.68
CA TYR A 137 -33.50 -16.84 -16.70
C TYR A 137 -33.02 -15.54 -17.33
N PHE A 138 -32.49 -15.58 -18.55
CA PHE A 138 -32.00 -14.41 -19.26
C PHE A 138 -33.14 -13.42 -19.56
N VAL A 139 -34.28 -13.92 -20.06
CA VAL A 139 -35.45 -13.08 -20.36
C VAL A 139 -36.08 -12.50 -19.08
N LYS A 140 -36.10 -13.28 -17.99
CA LYS A 140 -36.69 -12.85 -16.72
C LYS A 140 -35.69 -12.18 -15.77
N ALA A 141 -34.45 -11.96 -16.22
CA ALA A 141 -33.44 -11.33 -15.39
C ALA A 141 -33.90 -9.92 -15.02
N ASN A 142 -34.07 -9.67 -13.72
CA ASN A 142 -34.34 -8.33 -13.22
C ASN A 142 -33.04 -7.52 -13.29
N ILE A 143 -32.91 -6.67 -14.30
CA ILE A 143 -31.77 -5.78 -14.45
C ILE A 143 -32.07 -4.53 -13.61
N PRO A 144 -31.26 -4.20 -12.59
CA PRO A 144 -31.49 -3.00 -11.79
C PRO A 144 -31.58 -1.74 -12.66
N ASP A 145 -32.55 -0.88 -12.36
CA ASP A 145 -32.85 0.34 -13.12
C ASP A 145 -31.66 1.30 -13.26
N GLU A 146 -30.68 1.21 -12.36
CA GLU A 146 -29.45 1.99 -12.42
C GLU A 146 -28.66 1.72 -13.71
N TYR A 147 -28.58 0.46 -14.15
CA TYR A 147 -27.87 0.10 -15.37
C TYR A 147 -28.57 0.63 -16.62
N PHE A 148 -29.91 0.54 -16.66
CA PHE A 148 -30.70 1.08 -17.75
C PHE A 148 -30.62 2.61 -17.82
N THR A 149 -30.70 3.26 -16.66
CA THR A 149 -30.56 4.72 -16.55
C THR A 149 -29.17 5.18 -16.97
N ARG A 150 -28.11 4.47 -16.56
CA ARG A 150 -26.73 4.75 -16.97
C ARG A 150 -26.54 4.56 -18.47
N ALA A 151 -27.06 3.48 -19.05
CA ALA A 151 -27.02 3.23 -20.48
C ALA A 151 -27.76 4.34 -21.26
N SER A 152 -28.98 4.69 -20.84
CA SER A 152 -29.75 5.79 -21.43
C SER A 152 -28.98 7.10 -21.36
N ASN A 153 -28.40 7.45 -20.20
CA ASN A 153 -27.62 8.67 -20.02
C ASN A 153 -26.35 8.72 -20.90
N ASN A 154 -25.68 7.58 -21.09
CA ASN A 154 -24.52 7.47 -21.97
C ASN A 154 -24.89 7.61 -23.45
N LEU A 155 -26.09 7.14 -23.83
CA LEU A 155 -26.62 7.23 -25.20
C LEU A 155 -27.31 8.57 -25.51
N ARG A 156 -27.51 9.45 -24.53
CA ARG A 156 -28.11 10.77 -24.77
C ARG A 156 -27.28 11.57 -25.76
N ASN A 157 -27.94 12.18 -26.74
CA ASN A 157 -27.31 12.99 -27.78
C ASN A 157 -26.34 14.04 -27.21
N LYS A 158 -26.69 14.70 -26.11
CA LYS A 158 -25.82 15.70 -25.46
C LYS A 158 -24.52 15.07 -24.91
N THR A 159 -24.61 13.86 -24.35
CA THR A 159 -23.45 13.12 -23.86
C THR A 159 -22.55 12.71 -25.02
N LEU A 160 -23.13 12.15 -26.09
CA LEU A 160 -22.41 11.77 -27.30
C LEU A 160 -21.74 12.97 -27.99
N GLN A 161 -22.41 14.12 -28.06
CA GLN A 161 -21.86 15.37 -28.60
C GLN A 161 -20.65 15.88 -27.79
N ASN A 162 -20.72 15.76 -26.45
CA ASN A 162 -19.60 16.14 -25.60
C ASN A 162 -18.42 15.17 -25.77
N MET A 163 -18.70 13.88 -25.92
CA MET A 163 -17.67 12.87 -26.19
C MET A 163 -17.03 13.11 -27.56
N SER A 164 -17.82 13.33 -28.61
CA SER A 164 -17.31 13.60 -29.96
C SER A 164 -16.50 14.88 -30.02
N ALA A 165 -16.88 15.92 -29.28
CA ALA A 165 -16.12 17.17 -29.20
C ALA A 165 -14.72 17.01 -28.54
N GLY A 166 -14.53 15.96 -27.74
CA GLY A 166 -13.25 15.63 -27.11
C GLY A 166 -12.42 14.62 -27.92
N MET A 167 -12.98 14.02 -28.96
CA MET A 167 -12.29 13.05 -29.82
C MET A 167 -11.54 13.77 -30.94
N THR A 168 -10.37 13.25 -31.31
CA THR A 168 -9.67 13.70 -32.52
C THR A 168 -10.29 13.08 -33.75
N MET A 169 -10.27 13.81 -34.86
CA MET A 169 -10.75 13.30 -36.14
C MET A 169 -9.98 12.04 -36.55
N ASP A 170 -10.68 11.06 -37.09
CA ASP A 170 -10.04 9.89 -37.69
C ASP A 170 -9.43 10.22 -39.07
N ALA A 171 -8.74 9.26 -39.68
CA ALA A 171 -8.09 9.47 -40.98
C ALA A 171 -9.09 9.75 -42.12
N GLY A 172 -10.28 9.13 -42.09
CA GLY A 172 -11.33 9.37 -43.07
C GLY A 172 -11.97 10.75 -42.91
N GLU A 173 -12.25 11.16 -41.68
CA GLU A 173 -12.77 12.48 -41.34
C GLU A 173 -11.76 13.57 -41.67
N ALA A 174 -10.47 13.36 -41.36
CA ALA A 174 -9.41 14.31 -41.65
C ALA A 174 -9.21 14.51 -43.16
N THR A 175 -9.25 13.44 -43.94
CA THR A 175 -9.16 13.53 -45.41
C THR A 175 -10.39 14.21 -46.00
N GLY A 176 -11.59 13.87 -45.55
CA GLY A 176 -12.82 14.55 -45.97
C GLY A 176 -12.81 16.04 -45.63
N TYR A 177 -12.38 16.41 -44.44
CA TYR A 177 -12.24 17.81 -44.03
C TYR A 177 -11.19 18.56 -44.85
N ALA A 178 -10.04 17.95 -45.12
CA ALA A 178 -9.00 18.56 -45.94
C ALA A 178 -9.48 18.78 -47.39
N GLN A 179 -10.16 17.80 -47.97
CA GLN A 179 -10.77 17.94 -49.30
C GLN A 179 -11.83 19.03 -49.33
N GLN A 180 -12.67 19.11 -48.30
CA GLN A 180 -13.69 20.13 -48.19
C GLN A 180 -13.06 21.54 -48.04
N ALA A 181 -12.05 21.68 -47.19
CA ALA A 181 -11.31 22.94 -47.03
C ALA A 181 -10.67 23.38 -48.35
N GLN A 182 -10.10 22.45 -49.10
CA GLN A 182 -9.53 22.71 -50.42
C GLN A 182 -10.61 23.13 -51.42
N ALA A 183 -11.78 22.48 -51.43
CA ALA A 183 -12.90 22.84 -52.29
C ALA A 183 -13.42 24.26 -52.00
N TYR A 184 -13.51 24.64 -50.72
CA TYR A 184 -13.86 26.02 -50.34
C TYR A 184 -12.85 27.04 -50.86
N GLN A 185 -11.55 26.73 -50.81
CA GLN A 185 -10.52 27.63 -51.35
C GLN A 185 -10.65 27.81 -52.87
N TYR A 186 -10.93 26.72 -53.60
CA TYR A 186 -11.16 26.80 -55.05
C TYR A 186 -12.40 27.60 -55.40
N TYR A 187 -13.48 27.48 -54.62
CA TYR A 187 -14.72 28.23 -54.87
C TYR A 187 -14.52 29.75 -54.80
N TYR A 188 -13.66 30.21 -53.87
CA TYR A 188 -13.33 31.63 -53.72
C TYR A 188 -12.04 32.04 -54.44
N GLN A 189 -11.49 31.20 -55.31
CA GLN A 189 -10.28 31.55 -56.06
C GLN A 189 -10.59 32.69 -57.04
N GLY A 190 -9.96 33.86 -56.82
CA GLY A 190 -10.18 35.07 -57.62
C GLY A 190 -11.20 36.05 -57.04
N GLN A 191 -11.81 35.75 -55.89
CA GLN A 191 -12.66 36.67 -55.13
C GLN A 191 -12.22 36.72 -53.66
N LEU A 192 -12.56 37.78 -52.94
CA LEU A 192 -12.31 37.81 -51.51
C LEU A 192 -13.31 36.89 -50.81
N PRO A 193 -12.85 35.97 -49.93
CA PRO A 193 -13.75 35.12 -49.18
C PRO A 193 -14.66 35.98 -48.28
N PRO A 194 -15.91 35.56 -48.05
CA PRO A 194 -16.87 36.34 -47.26
C PRO A 194 -16.34 36.58 -45.84
N GLN A 195 -16.19 37.85 -45.47
CA GLN A 195 -15.74 38.26 -44.15
C GLN A 195 -16.94 38.41 -43.21
N ARG A 196 -16.87 37.83 -42.01
CA ARG A 196 -17.94 37.91 -40.99
C ARG A 196 -17.88 39.19 -40.13
N LEU A 197 -17.08 40.18 -40.52
CA LEU A 197 -16.85 41.40 -39.72
C LEU A 197 -18.10 42.28 -39.58
N PHE A 198 -19.02 42.23 -40.53
CA PHE A 198 -20.25 43.03 -40.52
C PHE A 198 -21.50 42.22 -40.22
N ASP A 199 -21.35 40.94 -39.86
CA ASP A 199 -22.48 40.07 -39.54
C ASP A 199 -22.86 40.22 -38.04
N PRO A 200 -24.03 40.82 -37.72
CA PRO A 200 -24.44 41.02 -36.33
C PRO A 200 -24.66 39.71 -35.56
N ILE A 201 -24.96 38.61 -36.26
CA ILE A 201 -25.13 37.28 -35.65
C ILE A 201 -23.77 36.71 -35.24
N ALA A 202 -22.75 36.89 -36.08
CA ALA A 202 -21.38 36.47 -35.76
C ALA A 202 -20.83 37.20 -34.53
N TRP A 203 -21.11 38.50 -34.37
CA TRP A 203 -20.74 39.26 -33.17
C TRP A 203 -21.45 38.77 -31.91
N SER A 204 -22.74 38.46 -32.00
CA SER A 204 -23.48 37.87 -30.87
C SER A 204 -22.87 36.55 -30.41
N GLN A 205 -22.55 35.66 -31.36
CA GLN A 205 -21.89 34.38 -31.06
C GLN A 205 -20.51 34.59 -30.43
N PHE A 206 -19.72 35.53 -30.95
CA PHE A 206 -18.41 35.88 -30.41
C PHE A 206 -18.50 36.34 -28.95
N PHE A 207 -19.37 37.30 -28.63
CA PHE A 207 -19.54 37.77 -27.25
C PHE A 207 -20.04 36.68 -26.31
N ASN A 208 -20.91 35.77 -26.79
CA ASN A 208 -21.36 34.63 -26.00
C ASN A 208 -20.23 33.64 -25.72
N ALA A 209 -19.41 33.30 -26.71
CA ALA A 209 -18.23 32.46 -26.55
C ALA A 209 -17.20 33.08 -25.61
N TRP A 210 -17.00 34.40 -25.71
CA TRP A 210 -16.13 35.16 -24.80
C TRP A 210 -16.60 35.06 -23.35
N LYS A 211 -17.90 35.32 -23.10
CA LYS A 211 -18.49 35.22 -21.75
C LYS A 211 -18.37 33.81 -21.17
N LYS A 212 -18.49 32.79 -22.01
CA LYS A 212 -18.37 31.39 -21.62
C LYS A 212 -16.91 30.94 -21.36
N GLY A 213 -15.93 31.73 -21.82
CA GLY A 213 -14.51 31.44 -21.63
C GLY A 213 -13.92 30.47 -22.67
N ASP A 214 -14.67 30.16 -23.74
CA ASP A 214 -14.27 29.20 -24.78
C ASP A 214 -13.04 29.66 -25.59
N LEU A 215 -12.69 30.96 -25.53
CA LEU A 215 -11.58 31.58 -26.27
C LEU A 215 -10.27 31.67 -25.47
N LYS A 216 -10.25 31.24 -24.20
CA LYS A 216 -8.99 31.16 -23.43
C LYS A 216 -8.16 30.00 -24.00
N LYS A 217 -6.93 30.27 -24.43
CA LYS A 217 -5.97 29.21 -24.80
C LYS A 217 -5.87 28.21 -23.63
N LYS A 218 -6.10 26.93 -23.93
CA LYS A 218 -5.71 25.85 -23.02
C LYS A 218 -4.20 25.77 -22.91
#